data_AF-A0A6P0I024-F1
#
_entry.id   AF-A0A6P0I024-F1
#
_cell.length_a   1.000
_cell.length_b   1.000
_cell.length_c   1.000
_cell.angle_alpha   90.00
_cell.angle_beta   90.00
_cell.angle_gamma   90.00
#
_symmetry.space_group_name_H-M   'P 1'
#
loop_
_entity.id
_entity.type
_entity.pdbx_description
1 polymer ?
#
loop_
_entity_poly.entity_id
_entity_poly.type
_entity_poly.pdbx_seq_one_letter_code
_entity_poly.pdbx_strand_id
1 'polypeptide(L)'
;MKDIDNGEISKAIIPYQKQENDLDLPTPPTALLKVVNNLDYQQQEKIFRVRRKILKFDTRMQEFSSARSIKYGISSGKSSKFCAEFFLDKGELIIFLWIPYKGGKSSRIGRARIWTDWQDKALIEGYVSSGVGTEINRHKRSMQKLIEAIEKGGHYFQFTIGNRRYYCSLPISKNMG
;
A
#
# COMPACT_ATOMS: atom_id res chain seq x y z
N MET A 1 -15.35 -5.15 8.13
CA MET A 1 -15.02 -4.01 9.03
C MET A 1 -16.34 -3.56 9.64
N LYS A 2 -16.45 -3.52 10.98
CA LYS A 2 -17.72 -3.26 11.69
C LYS A 2 -17.81 -1.76 11.99
N ASP A 3 -18.89 -1.12 11.56
CA ASP A 3 -19.19 0.27 11.93
C ASP A 3 -19.74 0.27 13.37
N ILE A 4 -19.14 1.07 14.26
CA ILE A 4 -19.45 1.03 15.71
C ILE A 4 -20.77 1.74 16.03
N ASP A 5 -21.28 2.59 15.13
CA ASP A 5 -22.45 3.41 15.42
C ASP A 5 -23.78 2.76 14.98
N ASN A 6 -23.78 1.86 14.00
CA ASN A 6 -25.03 1.29 13.45
C ASN A 6 -25.12 -0.25 13.50
N GLY A 7 -24.12 -0.95 14.01
CA GLY A 7 -24.13 -2.43 14.08
C GLY A 7 -24.15 -3.14 12.72
N GLU A 8 -24.22 -2.40 11.61
CA GLU A 8 -24.23 -2.94 10.26
C GLU A 8 -22.88 -3.56 9.89
N ILE A 9 -22.92 -4.84 9.56
CA ILE A 9 -21.79 -5.60 9.06
C ILE A 9 -21.79 -5.45 7.54
N SER A 10 -20.98 -4.52 7.03
CA SER A 10 -20.72 -4.41 5.59
C SER A 10 -19.95 -5.66 5.13
N LYS A 11 -20.68 -6.63 4.58
CA LYS A 11 -20.12 -7.80 3.90
C LYS A 11 -19.81 -7.40 2.46
N ALA A 12 -18.54 -7.21 2.14
CA ALA A 12 -18.12 -7.20 0.74
C ALA A 12 -18.25 -8.62 0.20
N ILE A 13 -19.19 -8.85 -0.70
CA ILE A 13 -19.26 -10.11 -1.45
C ILE A 13 -18.13 -10.04 -2.47
N ILE A 14 -17.05 -10.77 -2.24
CA ILE A 14 -16.01 -10.96 -3.23
C ILE A 14 -16.55 -12.02 -4.20
N PRO A 15 -16.90 -11.67 -5.45
CA PRO A 15 -17.39 -12.66 -6.40
C PRO A 15 -16.32 -13.74 -6.59
N TYR A 16 -16.77 -14.99 -6.63
CA TYR A 16 -15.94 -16.16 -6.85
C TYR A 16 -15.13 -16.00 -8.15
N GLN A 17 -13.79 -16.01 -8.04
CA GLN A 17 -12.90 -16.11 -9.18
C GLN A 17 -12.65 -17.58 -9.50
N LYS A 18 -12.91 -17.97 -10.75
CA LYS A 18 -12.61 -19.30 -11.31
C LYS A 18 -11.11 -19.60 -11.15
N GLN A 19 -10.81 -20.87 -10.94
CA GLN A 19 -9.48 -21.43 -10.67
C GLN A 19 -8.44 -20.99 -11.72
N GLU A 20 -7.20 -20.85 -11.27
CA GLU A 20 -6.07 -20.35 -12.05
C GLU A 20 -5.93 -21.06 -13.40
N ASN A 21 -6.14 -20.34 -14.51
CA ASN A 21 -5.63 -20.81 -15.79
C ASN A 21 -4.10 -20.86 -15.71
N ASP A 22 -3.53 -21.94 -16.23
CA ASP A 22 -2.09 -22.17 -16.35
C ASP A 22 -1.52 -21.41 -17.57
N LEU A 23 -1.86 -20.12 -17.67
CA LEU A 23 -1.24 -19.25 -18.64
C LEU A 23 0.21 -19.03 -18.23
N ASP A 24 1.14 -19.37 -19.13
CA ASP A 24 2.56 -19.01 -19.00
C ASP A 24 2.65 -17.48 -18.82
N LEU A 25 2.97 -17.08 -17.60
CA LEU A 25 3.17 -15.68 -17.30
C LEU A 25 4.48 -15.21 -17.93
N PRO A 26 4.54 -13.98 -18.45
CA PRO A 26 5.79 -13.43 -18.95
C PRO A 26 6.83 -13.41 -17.83
N THR A 27 8.10 -13.56 -18.20
CA THR A 27 9.23 -13.40 -17.30
C THR A 27 9.16 -12.04 -16.61
N PRO A 28 9.40 -11.95 -15.28
CA PRO A 28 9.42 -10.69 -14.57
C PRO A 28 10.41 -9.68 -15.18
N PRO A 29 10.11 -8.37 -15.18
CA PRO A 29 11.01 -7.37 -15.71
C PRO A 29 12.30 -7.32 -14.89
N THR A 30 13.43 -7.05 -15.54
CA THR A 30 14.74 -6.95 -14.88
C THR A 30 14.74 -5.94 -13.73
N ALA A 31 13.97 -4.85 -13.85
CA ALA A 31 13.82 -3.87 -12.78
C ALA A 31 13.18 -4.46 -11.51
N LEU A 32 12.22 -5.38 -11.65
CA LEU A 32 11.62 -6.08 -10.52
C LEU A 32 12.62 -7.03 -9.88
N LEU A 33 13.29 -7.85 -10.71
CA LEU A 33 14.27 -8.83 -10.25
C LEU A 33 15.39 -8.18 -9.44
N LYS A 34 15.89 -7.02 -9.88
CA LYS A 34 16.94 -6.27 -9.16
C LYS A 34 16.55 -5.88 -7.73
N VAL A 35 15.27 -5.61 -7.48
CA VAL A 35 14.78 -5.28 -6.14
C VAL A 35 14.50 -6.54 -5.35
N VAL A 36 13.77 -7.47 -5.95
CA VAL A 36 13.32 -8.69 -5.30
C VAL A 36 14.50 -9.56 -4.86
N ASN A 37 15.57 -9.64 -5.65
CA ASN A 37 16.75 -10.43 -5.30
C ASN A 37 17.48 -9.97 -4.02
N ASN A 38 17.24 -8.75 -3.55
CA ASN A 38 17.83 -8.24 -2.30
C ASN A 38 16.94 -8.50 -1.07
N LEU A 39 15.77 -9.11 -1.26
CA LEU A 39 14.79 -9.41 -0.21
C LEU A 39 14.91 -10.85 0.26
N ASP A 40 14.37 -11.17 1.44
CA ASP A 40 14.32 -12.56 1.90
C ASP A 40 13.37 -13.41 1.04
N TYR A 41 13.61 -14.72 1.01
CA TYR A 41 12.87 -15.65 0.16
C TYR A 41 11.34 -15.57 0.34
N GLN A 42 10.85 -15.36 1.56
CA GLN A 42 9.41 -15.28 1.82
C GLN A 42 8.81 -14.00 1.23
N GLN A 43 9.52 -12.88 1.33
CA GLN A 43 9.13 -11.63 0.67
C GLN A 43 9.13 -11.78 -0.85
N GLN A 44 10.17 -12.42 -1.41
CA GLN A 44 10.25 -12.67 -2.86
C GLN A 44 9.04 -13.45 -3.37
N GLU A 45 8.71 -14.56 -2.72
CA GLU A 45 7.58 -15.40 -3.08
C GLU A 45 6.26 -14.63 -3.03
N LYS A 46 6.05 -13.82 -1.99
CA LYS A 46 4.84 -13.00 -1.84
C LYS A 46 4.72 -11.92 -2.91
N ILE A 47 5.82 -11.26 -3.26
CA ILE A 47 5.84 -10.28 -4.35
C ILE A 47 5.46 -10.94 -5.68
N PHE A 48 6.06 -12.09 -6.00
CA PHE A 48 5.70 -12.82 -7.22
C PHE A 48 4.27 -13.37 -7.19
N ARG A 49 3.76 -13.74 -6.02
CA ARG A 49 2.36 -14.14 -5.85
C ARG A 49 1.41 -12.97 -6.12
N VAL A 50 1.72 -11.76 -5.63
CA VAL A 50 0.94 -10.55 -5.93
C VAL A 50 0.99 -10.25 -7.43
N ARG A 51 2.17 -10.25 -8.05
CA ARG A 51 2.33 -10.09 -9.51
C ARG A 51 1.46 -11.08 -10.29
N ARG A 52 1.53 -12.36 -9.93
CA ARG A 52 0.74 -13.44 -10.55
C ARG A 52 -0.75 -13.17 -10.44
N LYS A 53 -1.24 -12.78 -9.26
CA LYS A 53 -2.65 -12.41 -9.05
C LYS A 53 -3.08 -11.22 -9.90
N ILE A 54 -2.24 -10.20 -10.03
CA ILE A 54 -2.53 -9.03 -10.88
C ILE A 54 -2.63 -9.46 -12.34
N LEU A 55 -1.64 -10.19 -12.86
CA LEU A 55 -1.61 -10.61 -14.27
C LEU A 55 -2.72 -11.62 -14.62
N LYS A 56 -3.11 -12.48 -13.68
CA LYS A 56 -4.23 -13.43 -13.87
C LYS A 56 -5.61 -12.81 -13.63
N PHE A 57 -5.70 -11.55 -13.19
CA PHE A 57 -6.98 -10.91 -12.88
C PHE A 57 -7.87 -10.73 -14.12
N ASP A 58 -7.28 -10.35 -15.26
CA ASP A 58 -7.95 -10.18 -16.55
C ASP A 58 -6.99 -10.66 -17.65
N THR A 59 -7.48 -11.40 -18.64
CA THR A 59 -6.63 -11.97 -19.72
C THR A 59 -5.96 -10.91 -20.59
N ARG A 60 -6.44 -9.67 -20.58
CA ARG A 60 -5.87 -8.53 -21.29
C ARG A 60 -4.86 -7.75 -20.46
N MET A 61 -4.61 -8.18 -19.21
CA MET A 61 -3.66 -7.53 -18.33
C MET A 61 -2.26 -7.61 -18.92
N GLN A 62 -1.58 -6.48 -18.99
CA GLN A 62 -0.21 -6.36 -19.46
C GLN A 62 0.66 -5.69 -18.40
N GLU A 63 1.96 -6.01 -18.43
CA GLU A 63 2.98 -5.46 -17.55
C GLU A 63 3.85 -4.46 -18.33
N PHE A 64 4.01 -3.25 -17.78
CA PHE A 64 4.75 -2.15 -18.39
C PHE A 64 5.84 -1.70 -17.45
N SER A 65 7.09 -1.99 -17.81
CA SER A 65 8.24 -1.58 -17.01
C SER A 65 8.76 -0.22 -17.44
N SER A 66 9.07 0.63 -16.46
CA SER A 66 9.74 1.92 -16.60
C SER A 66 10.76 2.09 -15.47
N ALA A 67 11.59 3.15 -15.51
CA ALA A 67 12.78 3.28 -14.67
C ALA A 67 12.58 3.06 -13.15
N ARG A 68 11.41 3.42 -12.58
CA ARG A 68 11.10 3.24 -11.15
C ARG A 68 9.72 2.60 -10.91
N SER A 69 9.10 2.08 -11.96
CA SER A 69 7.70 1.71 -11.89
C SER A 69 7.39 0.60 -12.86
N ILE A 70 6.77 -0.45 -12.34
CA ILE A 70 6.21 -1.54 -13.12
C ILE A 70 4.70 -1.41 -12.97
N LYS A 71 4.03 -1.01 -14.04
CA LYS A 71 2.59 -0.77 -14.06
C LYS A 71 1.88 -1.94 -14.69
N TYR A 72 0.68 -2.19 -14.22
CA TYR A 72 -0.19 -3.25 -14.72
C TYR A 72 -1.52 -2.65 -15.13
N GLY A 73 -1.97 -3.01 -16.32
CA GLY A 73 -3.23 -2.51 -16.85
C GLY A 73 -3.54 -3.06 -18.23
N ILE A 74 -4.62 -2.55 -18.81
CA ILE A 74 -5.02 -2.90 -20.17
C ILE A 74 -4.53 -1.78 -21.09
N SER A 75 -3.72 -2.15 -22.09
CA SER A 75 -3.30 -1.21 -23.15
C SER A 75 -4.36 -1.13 -24.24
N SER A 76 -4.76 0.10 -24.58
CA SER A 76 -5.51 0.41 -25.80
C SER A 76 -4.92 1.66 -26.49
N GLY A 77 -3.59 1.83 -26.45
CA GLY A 77 -2.90 2.98 -27.05
C GLY A 77 -2.74 4.17 -26.09
N LYS A 78 -3.08 5.40 -26.52
CA LYS A 78 -2.87 6.67 -25.78
C LYS A 78 -3.55 6.74 -24.40
N SER A 79 -4.38 5.77 -24.03
CA SER A 79 -5.14 5.72 -22.77
C SER A 79 -4.92 4.41 -22.01
N SER A 80 -3.67 4.10 -21.64
CA SER A 80 -3.40 2.97 -20.76
C SER A 80 -4.16 3.11 -19.44
N LYS A 81 -5.05 2.15 -19.16
CA LYS A 81 -5.82 2.08 -17.92
C LYS A 81 -5.06 1.22 -16.92
N PHE A 82 -4.15 1.84 -16.17
CA PHE A 82 -3.41 1.17 -15.11
C PHE A 82 -4.32 0.94 -13.90
N CYS A 83 -4.27 -0.27 -13.34
CA CYS A 83 -5.02 -0.65 -12.14
C CYS A 83 -4.10 -1.01 -10.96
N ALA A 84 -2.84 -1.36 -11.22
CA ALA A 84 -1.85 -1.63 -10.21
C ALA A 84 -0.47 -1.13 -10.64
N GLU A 85 0.39 -0.86 -9.67
CA GLU A 85 1.77 -0.46 -9.90
C GLU A 85 2.64 -0.95 -8.74
N PHE A 86 3.78 -1.52 -9.09
CA PHE A 86 4.93 -1.65 -8.20
C PHE A 86 5.85 -0.46 -8.44
N PHE A 87 6.00 0.39 -7.44
CA PHE A 87 6.85 1.57 -7.48
C PHE A 87 8.08 1.35 -6.61
N LEU A 88 9.24 1.69 -7.15
CA LEU A 88 10.52 1.52 -6.48
C LEU A 88 10.95 2.89 -5.94
N ASP A 89 10.95 3.04 -4.61
CA ASP A 89 11.45 4.25 -3.94
C ASP A 89 12.54 3.88 -2.94
N LYS A 90 13.77 4.36 -3.17
CA LYS A 90 14.89 4.21 -2.23
C LYS A 90 15.16 2.77 -1.75
N GLY A 91 14.95 1.79 -2.63
CA GLY A 91 15.13 0.36 -2.32
C GLY A 91 13.89 -0.32 -1.74
N GLU A 92 12.82 0.42 -1.45
CA GLU A 92 11.54 -0.12 -1.03
C GLU A 92 10.61 -0.34 -2.23
N LEU A 93 9.93 -1.49 -2.21
CA LEU A 93 8.86 -1.80 -3.15
C LEU A 93 7.52 -1.34 -2.57
N ILE A 94 6.90 -0.34 -3.21
CA ILE A 94 5.61 0.22 -2.82
C ILE A 94 4.54 -0.27 -3.79
N ILE A 95 3.40 -0.72 -3.28
CA ILE A 95 2.25 -1.09 -4.10
C ILE A 95 1.30 0.11 -4.20
N PHE A 96 0.89 0.43 -5.42
CA PHE A 96 -0.22 1.33 -5.69
C PHE A 96 -1.35 0.59 -6.41
N LEU A 97 -2.59 0.87 -6.03
CA LEU A 97 -3.79 0.35 -6.68
C LEU A 97 -4.71 1.52 -7.07
N TRP A 98 -5.26 1.50 -8.28
CA TRP A 98 -6.30 2.45 -8.68
C TRP A 98 -7.66 1.92 -8.25
N ILE A 99 -8.13 2.39 -7.10
CA ILE A 99 -9.38 1.94 -6.49
C ILE A 99 -10.31 3.12 -6.17
N PRO A 100 -11.62 2.88 -6.06
CA PRO A 100 -12.58 3.90 -5.66
C PRO A 100 -12.25 4.53 -4.30
N TYR A 101 -12.37 5.86 -4.19
CA TYR A 101 -12.17 6.58 -2.94
C TYR A 101 -13.14 6.08 -1.85
N LYS A 102 -12.71 6.22 -0.58
CA LYS A 102 -13.53 5.91 0.62
C LYS A 102 -14.09 4.48 0.61
N GLY A 103 -13.32 3.51 0.11
CA GLY A 103 -13.70 2.10 0.12
C GLY A 103 -14.94 1.80 -0.74
N GLY A 104 -15.10 2.49 -1.86
CA GLY A 104 -16.25 2.29 -2.77
C GLY A 104 -17.39 3.29 -2.59
N LYS A 105 -17.38 4.14 -1.55
CA LYS A 105 -18.42 5.16 -1.34
C LYS A 105 -18.36 6.33 -2.35
N SER A 106 -17.31 6.42 -3.16
CA SER A 106 -17.18 7.43 -4.21
C SER A 106 -16.84 6.77 -5.54
N SER A 107 -17.46 7.24 -6.62
CA SER A 107 -17.15 6.82 -8.00
C SER A 107 -15.79 7.33 -8.49
N ARG A 108 -15.19 8.30 -7.77
CA ARG A 108 -13.84 8.79 -8.09
C ARG A 108 -12.86 7.65 -7.88
N ILE A 109 -12.01 7.38 -8.85
CA ILE A 109 -10.89 6.44 -8.74
C ILE A 109 -9.65 7.23 -8.34
N GLY A 110 -8.93 6.72 -7.35
CA GLY A 110 -7.65 7.29 -6.92
C GLY A 110 -6.58 6.22 -6.82
N ARG A 111 -5.33 6.66 -6.97
CA ARG A 111 -4.14 5.81 -6.81
C ARG A 111 -3.84 5.67 -5.31
N ALA A 112 -4.37 4.62 -4.70
CA ALA A 112 -4.17 4.27 -3.31
C ALA A 112 -2.78 3.69 -3.09
N ARG A 113 -2.04 4.21 -2.12
CA ARG A 113 -0.80 3.61 -1.63
C ARG A 113 -1.15 2.52 -0.62
N ILE A 114 -0.60 1.33 -0.83
CA ILE A 114 -0.82 0.19 0.05
C ILE A 114 0.45 -0.01 0.89
N TRP A 115 0.28 0.00 2.21
CA TRP A 115 1.29 -0.51 3.12
C TRP A 115 1.15 -2.01 3.22
N THR A 116 2.28 -2.72 3.32
CA THR A 116 2.30 -4.12 3.70
C THR A 116 3.58 -4.42 4.45
N ASP A 117 3.49 -5.33 5.41
CA ASP A 117 4.64 -5.93 6.09
C ASP A 117 5.20 -7.14 5.32
N TRP A 118 4.59 -7.49 4.19
CA TRP A 118 4.85 -8.74 3.47
C TRP A 118 4.65 -9.99 4.35
N GLN A 119 3.92 -9.87 5.46
CA GLN A 119 3.59 -10.93 6.42
C GLN A 119 2.07 -11.05 6.57
N ASP A 120 1.37 -10.88 5.44
CA ASP A 120 -0.09 -11.02 5.29
C ASP A 120 -0.91 -9.87 5.89
N LYS A 121 -0.27 -8.78 6.34
CA LYS A 121 -0.96 -7.54 6.66
C LYS A 121 -0.82 -6.54 5.52
N ALA A 122 -1.92 -5.86 5.23
CA ALA A 122 -1.94 -4.75 4.30
C ALA A 122 -3.00 -3.73 4.73
N LEU A 123 -2.73 -2.45 4.47
CA LEU A 123 -3.69 -1.36 4.68
C LEU A 123 -3.53 -0.28 3.61
N ILE A 124 -4.61 0.47 3.38
CA ILE A 124 -4.58 1.64 2.52
C ILE A 124 -4.02 2.80 3.34
N GLU A 125 -2.81 3.28 3.01
CA GLU A 125 -2.19 4.41 3.71
C GLU A 125 -2.85 5.75 3.36
N GLY A 126 -3.35 5.84 2.12
CA GLY A 126 -3.92 7.06 1.59
C GLY A 126 -3.90 7.07 0.07
N TYR A 127 -4.49 8.12 -0.51
CA TYR A 127 -4.57 8.32 -1.95
C TYR A 127 -3.55 9.36 -2.39
N VAL A 128 -2.79 9.05 -3.43
CA VAL A 128 -1.66 9.85 -3.90
C VAL A 128 -1.86 10.21 -5.37
N SER A 129 -1.91 11.50 -5.70
CA SER A 129 -2.06 11.95 -7.10
C SER A 129 -0.82 11.67 -7.95
N SER A 130 0.38 11.79 -7.37
CA SER A 130 1.66 11.51 -8.05
C SER A 130 2.80 11.19 -7.06
N GLY A 131 3.85 10.50 -7.54
CA GLY A 131 5.01 10.12 -6.74
C GLY A 131 4.65 9.19 -5.57
N VAL A 132 5.26 9.40 -4.40
CA VAL A 132 5.07 8.54 -3.21
C VAL A 132 4.15 9.14 -2.13
N GLY A 133 3.61 10.34 -2.36
CA GLY A 133 2.77 11.05 -1.38
C GLY A 133 3.60 11.69 -0.28
N THR A 134 4.09 12.91 -0.54
CA THR A 134 4.96 13.67 0.40
C THR A 134 4.31 13.88 1.77
N GLU A 135 3.00 14.12 1.81
CA GLU A 135 2.25 14.28 3.04
C GLU A 135 2.15 12.99 3.86
N ILE A 136 1.89 11.85 3.20
CA ILE A 136 1.90 10.52 3.84
C ILE A 136 3.28 10.26 4.46
N ASN A 137 4.35 10.53 3.71
CA ASN A 137 5.71 10.38 4.20
C ASN A 137 6.04 11.34 5.35
N ARG A 138 5.55 12.58 5.32
CA ARG A 138 5.71 13.54 6.42
C ARG A 138 5.03 13.01 7.69
N HIS A 139 3.79 12.54 7.57
CA HIS A 139 3.04 11.99 8.69
C HIS A 139 3.75 10.77 9.31
N LYS A 140 4.21 9.83 8.48
CA LYS A 140 5.01 8.68 8.95
C LYS A 140 6.24 9.11 9.74
N ARG A 141 7.04 10.06 9.22
CA ARG A 141 8.22 10.55 9.93
C ARG A 141 7.87 11.23 11.25
N SER A 142 6.78 11.99 11.29
CA SER A 142 6.29 12.60 12.52
C SER A 142 5.86 11.55 13.55
N MET A 143 5.16 10.50 13.12
CA MET A 143 4.76 9.38 13.99
C MET A 143 5.96 8.57 14.47
N GLN A 144 6.95 8.32 13.61
CA GLN A 144 8.16 7.60 14.00
C GLN A 144 8.96 8.36 15.06
N LYS A 145 9.13 9.69 14.88
CA LYS A 145 9.73 10.54 15.92
C LYS A 145 8.95 10.52 17.24
N LEU A 146 7.62 10.47 17.17
CA LEU A 146 6.77 10.35 18.35
C LEU A 146 7.04 9.01 19.07
N ILE A 147 7.04 7.90 18.34
CA ILE A 147 7.32 6.56 18.88
C ILE A 147 8.71 6.50 19.52
N GLU A 148 9.76 6.94 18.82
CA GLU A 148 11.13 6.97 19.35
C GLU A 148 11.23 7.82 20.63
N ALA A 149 10.48 8.91 20.70
CA ALA A 149 10.49 9.78 21.86
C ALA A 149 9.73 9.14 23.05
N ILE A 150 8.68 8.37 22.78
CA ILE A 150 7.98 7.54 23.78
C ILE A 150 8.91 6.43 24.30
N GLU A 151 9.59 5.71 23.42
CA GLU A 151 10.53 4.63 23.78
C GLU A 151 11.70 5.13 24.63
N LYS A 152 12.13 6.38 24.43
CA LYS A 152 13.16 7.05 25.26
C LYS A 152 12.63 7.59 26.59
N GLY A 153 11.39 7.29 26.96
CA GLY A 153 10.79 7.74 28.22
C GLY A 153 10.35 9.20 28.22
N GLY A 154 10.16 9.82 27.04
CA GLY A 154 9.58 11.14 26.97
C GLY A 154 8.13 11.14 27.49
N HIS A 155 7.72 12.25 28.09
CA HIS A 155 6.35 12.41 28.62
C HIS A 155 5.54 13.46 27.86
N TYR A 156 6.19 14.24 26.99
CA TYR A 156 5.58 15.31 26.21
C TYR A 156 6.10 15.29 24.78
N PHE A 157 5.18 15.33 23.83
CA PHE A 157 5.52 15.32 22.42
C PHE A 157 4.65 16.27 21.63
N GLN A 158 5.28 16.89 20.64
CA GLN A 158 4.62 17.74 19.69
C GLN A 158 4.75 17.13 18.29
N PHE A 159 3.63 16.98 17.59
CA PHE A 159 3.62 16.55 16.19
C PHE A 159 2.62 17.37 15.38
N THR A 160 2.76 17.34 14.07
CA THR A 160 1.91 18.12 13.15
C THR A 160 1.14 17.17 12.25
N ILE A 161 -0.18 17.36 12.15
CA ILE A 161 -1.02 16.71 11.13
C ILE A 161 -1.63 17.81 10.26
N GLY A 162 -1.33 17.81 8.97
CA GLY A 162 -1.67 18.91 8.06
C GLY A 162 -1.03 20.22 8.51
N ASN A 163 -1.85 21.26 8.69
CA ASN A 163 -1.44 22.57 9.23
C ASN A 163 -1.68 22.72 10.74
N ARG A 164 -2.11 21.65 11.44
CA ARG A 164 -2.42 21.69 12.87
C ARG A 164 -1.32 21.04 13.69
N ARG A 165 -0.97 21.70 14.79
CA ARG A 165 0.02 21.25 15.76
C ARG A 165 -0.71 20.60 16.94
N TYR A 166 -0.29 19.40 17.31
CA TYR A 166 -0.86 18.60 18.37
C TYR A 166 0.17 18.45 19.49
N TYR A 167 -0.31 18.48 20.73
CA TYR A 167 0.47 18.25 21.93
C TYR A 167 -0.12 17.01 22.61
N CYS A 168 0.73 16.04 22.88
CA CYS A 168 0.34 14.84 23.61
C CYS A 168 1.23 14.72 24.85
N SER A 169 0.60 14.59 26.01
CA SER A 169 1.24 14.23 27.26
C SER A 169 0.87 12.79 27.58
N LEU A 170 1.84 11.90 27.70
CA LEU A 170 1.57 10.55 28.19
C LEU A 170 1.45 10.58 29.72
N PRO A 171 0.39 9.98 30.30
CA PRO A 171 0.27 9.89 31.75
C PRO A 171 1.47 9.11 32.29
N ILE A 172 2.20 9.71 33.22
CA ILE A 172 3.24 9.02 33.98
C ILE A 172 2.50 7.95 34.80
N SER A 173 2.72 6.66 34.51
CA SER A 173 2.29 5.64 35.46
C SER A 173 3.16 5.83 36.69
N LYS A 174 2.58 6.42 37.73
CA LYS A 174 3.11 6.26 39.09
C LYS A 174 2.96 4.77 39.37
N ASN A 175 4.02 4.00 39.15
CA ASN A 175 4.14 2.73 39.83
C ASN A 175 4.15 3.06 41.33
N MET A 176 3.00 2.92 41.96
CA MET A 176 2.85 2.91 43.40
C MET A 176 3.23 1.51 43.85
N GLY A 177 4.27 1.43 44.69
CA GLY A 177 4.56 0.29 45.57
C GLY A 177 5.36 -0.81 44.92
#